data_AF-A0A2N2FGK6-F1
#
_entry.id   AF-A0A2N2FGK6-F1
#
_cell.length_a   1.000
_cell.length_b   1.000
_cell.length_c   1.000
_cell.angle_alpha   90.00
_cell.angle_beta   90.00
_cell.angle_gamma   90.00
#
_symmetry.space_group_name_H-M   'P 1'
#
loop_
_entity.id
_entity.type
_entity.pdbx_description
1 polymer ?
#
loop_
_entity_poly.entity_id
_entity_poly.type
_entity_poly.pdbx_seq_one_letter_code
_entity_poly.pdbx_strand_id
1 'polypeptide(L)'
;MNNSGLTPREIVEKLDRHIIGQADAKRAVAIALRNRWRRQNVPEELADEISPKNIIMIGPTGVGKTEIARRLAKLDNSPFLKVEASKFTEVGYVGRDVESMIRDLVELSINMLKAEEQENVQAKAAEIAEERVLDLLIPPRPVEKKVGDMLNDSDQEQIDLPLTDDQIKKQDATREKMRKWLHDGKLDERMVELEVSEPKSGPMIEIFSAAGMEDMGLNLKDMLGNMMPQKKKRRNVKVPEAIEVMAAEE
;
A
#
# COMPACT_ATOMS: atom_id res chain seq x y z
N MET A 1 -13.85 -8.55 -0.23
CA MET A 1 -13.25 -9.89 -0.43
C MET A 1 -14.14 -10.69 -1.38
N ASN A 2 -13.72 -10.84 -2.64
CA ASN A 2 -14.41 -11.71 -3.60
C ASN A 2 -14.28 -13.15 -3.14
N ASN A 3 -15.19 -13.57 -2.28
CA ASN A 3 -15.33 -14.92 -1.79
C ASN A 3 -15.87 -15.77 -2.93
N SER A 4 -15.01 -16.01 -3.92
CA SER A 4 -15.33 -16.71 -5.13
C SER A 4 -15.80 -18.09 -4.70
N GLY A 5 -17.11 -18.29 -4.71
CA GLY A 5 -17.81 -19.49 -4.25
C GLY A 5 -17.54 -20.67 -5.18
N LEU A 6 -16.27 -20.88 -5.53
CA LEU A 6 -15.75 -21.89 -6.41
C LEU A 6 -16.15 -23.25 -5.83
N THR A 7 -16.64 -24.08 -6.72
CA THR A 7 -16.91 -25.47 -6.43
C THR A 7 -15.59 -26.22 -6.29
N PRO A 8 -15.57 -27.34 -5.56
CA PRO A 8 -14.37 -28.17 -5.46
C PRO A 8 -13.80 -28.59 -6.83
N ARG A 9 -14.65 -28.77 -7.85
CA ARG A 9 -14.22 -29.15 -9.21
C ARG A 9 -13.45 -28.00 -9.88
N GLU A 10 -13.94 -26.78 -9.79
CA GLU A 10 -13.27 -25.59 -10.35
C GLU A 10 -11.94 -25.30 -9.64
N ILE A 11 -11.86 -25.52 -8.32
CA ILE A 11 -10.60 -25.39 -7.59
C ILE A 11 -9.57 -26.40 -8.10
N VAL A 12 -9.96 -27.67 -8.25
CA VAL A 12 -9.07 -28.71 -8.80
C VAL A 12 -8.61 -28.35 -10.21
N GLU A 13 -9.51 -27.89 -11.07
CA GLU A 13 -9.18 -27.50 -12.45
C GLU A 13 -8.17 -26.34 -12.50
N LYS A 14 -8.34 -25.33 -11.63
CA LYS A 14 -7.36 -24.24 -11.50
C LYS A 14 -6.00 -24.75 -10.99
N LEU A 15 -5.99 -25.70 -10.05
CA LEU A 15 -4.76 -26.33 -9.56
C LEU A 15 -4.09 -27.22 -10.61
N ASP A 16 -4.86 -27.85 -11.50
CA ASP A 16 -4.34 -28.69 -12.60
C ASP A 16 -3.47 -27.90 -13.59
N ARG A 17 -3.69 -26.58 -13.72
CA ARG A 17 -2.86 -25.70 -14.57
C ARG A 17 -1.42 -25.53 -14.07
N HIS A 18 -1.15 -25.84 -12.80
CA HIS A 18 0.15 -25.60 -12.17
C HIS A 18 0.77 -26.86 -11.56
N ILE A 19 -0.05 -27.80 -11.08
CA ILE A 19 0.41 -29.04 -10.45
C ILE A 19 0.01 -30.20 -11.36
N ILE A 20 0.95 -31.06 -11.71
CA ILE A 20 0.67 -32.28 -12.49
C ILE A 20 0.41 -33.45 -11.53
N GLY A 21 -0.66 -34.22 -11.77
CA GLY A 21 -1.02 -35.37 -10.92
C GLY A 21 -1.56 -34.96 -9.54
N GLN A 22 -1.28 -35.76 -8.50
CA GLN A 22 -1.66 -35.47 -7.09
C GLN A 22 -3.16 -35.23 -6.86
N ALA A 23 -4.03 -36.02 -7.52
CA ALA A 23 -5.48 -35.81 -7.52
C ALA A 23 -6.09 -35.81 -6.11
N ASP A 24 -5.64 -36.71 -5.22
CA ASP A 24 -6.17 -36.80 -3.85
C ASP A 24 -5.81 -35.56 -3.02
N ALA A 25 -4.58 -35.07 -3.13
CA ALA A 25 -4.14 -33.86 -2.44
C ALA A 25 -4.92 -32.63 -2.94
N LYS A 26 -5.13 -32.50 -4.26
CA LYS A 26 -5.94 -31.43 -4.86
C LYS A 26 -7.39 -31.48 -4.39
N ARG A 27 -7.99 -32.67 -4.34
CA ARG A 27 -9.36 -32.85 -3.84
C ARG A 27 -9.46 -32.48 -2.36
N ALA A 28 -8.51 -32.91 -1.54
CA ALA A 28 -8.50 -32.60 -0.11
C ALA A 28 -8.44 -31.09 0.15
N VAL A 29 -7.54 -30.36 -0.53
CA VAL A 29 -7.44 -28.90 -0.38
C VAL A 29 -8.66 -28.17 -0.94
N ALA A 30 -9.24 -28.65 -2.03
CA ALA A 30 -10.45 -28.07 -2.60
C ALA A 30 -11.66 -28.21 -1.66
N ILE A 31 -11.78 -29.34 -0.96
CA ILE A 31 -12.83 -29.54 0.05
C ILE A 31 -12.61 -28.61 1.25
N ALA A 32 -11.37 -28.50 1.74
CA ALA A 32 -11.07 -27.61 2.87
C ALA A 32 -11.40 -26.15 2.55
N LEU A 33 -11.03 -25.68 1.36
CA LEU A 33 -11.36 -24.32 0.90
C LEU A 33 -12.88 -24.13 0.76
N ARG A 34 -13.58 -25.10 0.17
CA ARG A 34 -15.04 -25.05 0.06
C ARG A 34 -15.74 -25.04 1.43
N ASN A 35 -15.19 -25.74 2.40
CA ASN A 35 -15.74 -25.75 3.76
C ASN A 35 -15.58 -24.38 4.44
N ARG A 36 -14.52 -23.61 4.14
CA ARG A 36 -14.38 -22.22 4.61
C ARG A 36 -15.53 -21.35 4.09
N TRP A 37 -15.83 -21.44 2.80
CA TRP A 37 -16.97 -20.76 2.20
C TRP A 37 -18.29 -21.20 2.83
N ARG A 38 -18.51 -22.51 3.00
CA ARG A 38 -19.72 -23.04 3.64
C ARG A 38 -19.91 -22.51 5.06
N ARG A 39 -18.83 -22.43 5.85
CA ARG A 39 -18.88 -21.88 7.21
C ARG A 39 -19.33 -20.42 7.25
N GLN A 40 -19.00 -19.63 6.23
CA GLN A 40 -19.45 -18.23 6.14
C GLN A 40 -20.91 -18.09 5.73
N ASN A 41 -21.56 -19.19 5.29
CA ASN A 41 -22.95 -19.21 4.83
C ASN A 41 -23.89 -19.96 5.80
N VAL A 42 -23.43 -20.30 7.01
CA VAL A 42 -24.27 -20.88 8.06
C VAL A 42 -24.57 -19.82 9.13
N PRO A 43 -25.61 -20.01 9.97
CA PRO A 43 -25.88 -19.11 11.10
C PRO A 43 -24.66 -18.98 12.03
N GLU A 44 -24.49 -17.81 12.64
CA GLU A 44 -23.32 -17.46 13.46
C GLU A 44 -23.08 -18.47 14.60
N GLU A 45 -24.15 -18.87 15.30
CA GLU A 45 -24.08 -19.89 16.36
C GLU A 45 -23.48 -21.22 15.87
N LEU A 46 -23.77 -21.61 14.63
CA LEU A 46 -23.22 -22.83 14.03
C LEU A 46 -21.81 -22.59 13.45
N ALA A 47 -21.51 -21.38 13.01
CA ALA A 47 -20.22 -21.04 12.42
C ALA A 47 -19.08 -21.17 13.43
N ASP A 48 -19.30 -20.75 14.68
CA ASP A 48 -18.33 -20.79 15.77
C ASP A 48 -17.96 -22.23 16.18
N GLU A 49 -18.92 -23.16 16.09
CA GLU A 49 -18.72 -24.58 16.37
C GLU A 49 -17.95 -25.31 15.24
N ILE A 50 -17.84 -24.70 14.04
CA ILE A 50 -17.17 -25.31 12.89
C ILE A 50 -15.68 -24.95 12.87
N SER A 51 -14.89 -25.87 13.42
CA SER A 51 -13.42 -25.82 13.32
C SER A 51 -12.91 -26.03 11.87
N PRO A 52 -11.86 -25.30 11.46
CA PRO A 52 -11.17 -25.55 10.18
C PRO A 52 -10.69 -27.00 10.04
N LYS A 53 -10.77 -27.55 8.82
CA LYS A 53 -10.24 -28.89 8.51
C LYS A 53 -8.79 -28.79 8.04
N ASN A 54 -7.87 -28.85 9.01
CA ASN A 54 -6.43 -28.87 8.74
C ASN A 54 -6.02 -30.10 7.93
N ILE A 55 -5.00 -29.96 7.09
CA ILE A 55 -4.55 -31.00 6.15
C ILE A 55 -3.13 -31.41 6.47
N ILE A 56 -2.90 -32.71 6.53
CA ILE A 56 -1.56 -33.31 6.61
C ILE A 56 -1.25 -33.95 5.26
N MET A 57 -0.23 -33.45 4.55
CA MET A 57 0.23 -34.02 3.28
C MET A 57 1.41 -34.97 3.51
N ILE A 58 1.24 -36.24 3.16
CA ILE A 58 2.26 -37.27 3.30
C ILE A 58 2.80 -37.64 1.91
N GLY A 59 4.12 -37.64 1.74
CA GLY A 59 4.76 -38.04 0.49
C GLY A 59 6.23 -37.62 0.42
N PRO A 60 6.99 -38.10 -0.59
CA PRO A 60 8.41 -37.76 -0.74
C PRO A 60 8.62 -36.27 -1.05
N THR A 61 9.84 -35.78 -0.91
CA THR A 61 10.20 -34.41 -1.31
C THR A 61 10.04 -34.23 -2.82
N GLY A 62 9.82 -32.99 -3.28
CA GLY A 62 9.73 -32.67 -4.71
C GLY A 62 8.40 -33.00 -5.41
N VAL A 63 7.45 -33.72 -4.79
CA VAL A 63 6.16 -34.09 -5.43
C VAL A 63 5.13 -32.95 -5.52
N GLY A 64 5.48 -31.73 -5.10
CA GLY A 64 4.61 -30.56 -5.21
C GLY A 64 3.73 -30.25 -3.98
N LYS A 65 3.97 -30.86 -2.81
CA LYS A 65 3.20 -30.57 -1.58
C LYS A 65 3.11 -29.07 -1.25
N THR A 66 4.26 -28.40 -1.22
CA THR A 66 4.32 -26.96 -0.94
C THR A 66 3.72 -26.12 -2.08
N GLU A 67 3.82 -26.59 -3.33
CA GLU A 67 3.27 -25.88 -4.49
C GLU A 67 1.73 -25.92 -4.49
N ILE A 68 1.12 -27.05 -4.10
CA ILE A 68 -0.34 -27.14 -3.91
C ILE A 68 -0.81 -26.09 -2.89
N ALA A 69 -0.15 -26.01 -1.74
CA ALA A 69 -0.51 -25.04 -0.70
C ALA A 69 -0.32 -23.59 -1.17
N ARG A 70 0.82 -23.28 -1.82
CA ARG A 70 1.11 -21.96 -2.37
C ARG A 70 0.08 -21.53 -3.43
N ARG A 71 -0.29 -22.43 -4.35
CA ARG A 71 -1.25 -22.15 -5.41
C ARG A 71 -2.66 -22.00 -4.88
N LEU A 72 -3.04 -22.80 -3.88
CA LEU A 72 -4.31 -22.65 -3.18
C LEU A 72 -4.42 -21.26 -2.54
N ALA A 73 -3.37 -20.80 -1.87
CA ALA A 73 -3.38 -19.49 -1.22
C ALA A 73 -3.49 -18.33 -2.24
N LYS A 74 -2.79 -18.43 -3.38
CA LYS A 74 -2.94 -17.46 -4.47
C LYS A 74 -4.34 -17.45 -5.09
N LEU A 75 -4.99 -18.61 -5.16
CA LEU A 75 -6.33 -18.76 -5.73
C LEU A 75 -7.41 -18.11 -4.86
N ASP A 76 -7.27 -18.19 -3.53
CA ASP A 76 -8.18 -17.59 -2.54
C ASP A 76 -7.78 -16.14 -2.15
N ASN A 77 -6.73 -15.59 -2.79
CA ASN A 77 -6.10 -14.33 -2.38
C ASN A 77 -5.84 -14.26 -0.85
N SER A 78 -5.29 -15.35 -0.30
CA SER A 78 -5.04 -15.49 1.13
C SER A 78 -3.54 -15.36 1.45
N PRO A 79 -3.18 -14.76 2.60
CA PRO A 79 -1.79 -14.68 3.04
C PRO A 79 -1.19 -16.09 3.23
N PHE A 80 0.08 -16.26 2.85
CA PHE A 80 0.75 -17.57 2.85
C PHE A 80 2.14 -17.50 3.46
N LEU A 81 2.36 -18.31 4.49
CA LEU A 81 3.65 -18.44 5.17
C LEU A 81 4.14 -19.90 5.09
N LYS A 82 5.42 -20.08 4.71
CA LYS A 82 6.11 -21.38 4.78
C LYS A 82 7.09 -21.35 5.96
N VAL A 83 6.90 -22.24 6.92
CA VAL A 83 7.82 -22.41 8.06
C VAL A 83 8.32 -23.84 8.14
N GLU A 84 9.55 -24.02 8.63
CA GLU A 84 10.15 -25.34 8.86
C GLU A 84 10.10 -25.63 10.36
N ALA A 85 9.50 -26.76 10.73
CA ALA A 85 9.25 -27.10 12.14
C ALA A 85 10.54 -27.24 12.95
N SER A 86 11.64 -27.66 12.32
CA SER A 86 12.95 -27.80 12.98
C SER A 86 13.51 -26.49 13.52
N LYS A 87 13.06 -25.33 13.00
CA LYS A 87 13.46 -24.00 13.49
C LYS A 87 13.00 -23.70 14.91
N PHE A 88 12.00 -24.44 15.41
CA PHE A 88 11.45 -24.28 16.76
C PHE A 88 11.94 -25.35 17.73
N THR A 89 12.69 -26.35 17.25
CA THR A 89 13.24 -27.44 18.05
C THR A 89 14.76 -27.34 18.22
N GLU A 90 15.41 -26.35 17.58
CA GLU A 90 16.87 -26.22 17.58
C GLU A 90 17.39 -25.86 18.99
N VAL A 91 18.44 -26.57 19.42
CA VAL A 91 18.98 -26.55 20.78
C VAL A 91 19.71 -25.21 21.03
N GLY A 92 19.07 -24.29 21.75
CA GLY A 92 19.62 -22.98 22.10
C GLY A 92 18.86 -22.33 23.27
N TYR A 93 19.49 -21.34 23.93
CA TYR A 93 19.06 -20.80 25.24
C TYR A 93 17.72 -20.04 25.21
N VAL A 94 17.26 -19.59 24.04
CA VAL A 94 15.88 -19.15 23.77
C VAL A 94 15.58 -19.52 22.32
N GLY A 95 14.80 -20.57 22.08
CA GLY A 95 14.37 -20.94 20.72
C GLY A 95 13.55 -19.80 20.07
N ARG A 96 13.41 -19.83 18.74
CA ARG A 96 12.44 -18.92 18.09
C ARG A 96 11.05 -19.17 18.69
N ASP A 97 10.34 -18.10 18.96
CA ASP A 97 8.98 -18.12 19.50
C ASP A 97 8.00 -18.65 18.45
N VAL A 98 7.17 -19.64 18.79
CA VAL A 98 6.14 -20.19 17.89
C VAL A 98 5.10 -19.13 17.50
N GLU A 99 4.89 -18.11 18.34
CA GLU A 99 4.01 -16.99 18.01
C GLU A 99 4.53 -16.15 16.84
N SER A 100 5.85 -16.20 16.55
CA SER A 100 6.41 -15.52 15.37
C SER A 100 5.75 -15.97 14.07
N MET A 101 5.28 -17.22 13.98
CA MET A 101 4.54 -17.70 12.80
C MET A 101 3.27 -16.87 12.54
N ILE A 102 2.59 -16.44 13.60
CA ILE A 102 1.38 -15.63 13.48
C ILE A 102 1.75 -14.17 13.18
N ARG A 103 2.80 -13.63 13.80
CA ARG A 103 3.29 -12.27 13.52
C ARG A 103 3.70 -12.11 12.06
N ASP A 104 4.50 -13.04 11.54
CA ASP A 104 4.95 -13.06 10.15
C ASP A 104 3.75 -13.15 9.18
N LEU A 105 2.73 -13.97 9.50
CA LEU A 105 1.54 -14.10 8.68
C LEU A 105 0.70 -12.81 8.65
N VAL A 106 0.59 -12.12 9.79
CA VAL A 106 -0.11 -10.82 9.89
C VAL A 106 0.63 -9.76 9.08
N GLU A 107 1.95 -9.69 9.18
CA GLU A 107 2.75 -8.74 8.39
C GLU A 107 2.57 -8.95 6.89
N LEU A 108 2.62 -10.21 6.43
CA LEU A 108 2.33 -10.57 5.03
C LEU A 108 0.91 -10.14 4.61
N SER A 109 -0.07 -10.27 5.50
CA SER A 109 -1.46 -9.86 5.24
C SER A 109 -1.57 -8.35 5.06
N ILE A 110 -0.90 -7.58 5.92
CA ILE A 110 -0.86 -6.12 5.85
C ILE A 110 -0.20 -5.67 4.54
N ASN A 111 0.92 -6.27 4.17
CA ASN A 111 1.62 -5.92 2.93
C ASN A 111 0.78 -6.27 1.69
N MET A 112 0.07 -7.39 1.71
CA MET A 112 -0.85 -7.78 0.64
C MET A 112 -2.00 -6.79 0.49
N LEU A 113 -2.64 -6.38 1.59
CA LEU A 113 -3.71 -5.39 1.57
C LEU A 113 -3.22 -4.00 1.17
N LYS A 114 -2.06 -3.56 1.66
CA LYS A 114 -1.46 -2.29 1.25
C LYS A 114 -1.22 -2.23 -0.25
N ALA A 115 -0.71 -3.32 -0.84
CA ALA A 115 -0.50 -3.38 -2.29
C ALA A 115 -1.83 -3.33 -3.07
N GLU A 116 -2.86 -4.04 -2.61
CA GLU A 116 -4.20 -4.03 -3.23
C GLU A 116 -4.85 -2.64 -3.13
N GLU A 117 -4.80 -2.00 -1.96
CA GLU A 117 -5.33 -0.65 -1.77
C GLU A 117 -4.55 0.40 -2.57
N GLN A 118 -3.23 0.28 -2.65
CA GLN A 118 -2.38 1.17 -3.46
C GLN A 118 -2.76 1.12 -4.95
N GLU A 119 -3.04 -0.08 -5.48
CA GLU A 119 -3.53 -0.25 -6.85
C GLU A 119 -4.92 0.38 -7.04
N ASN A 120 -5.82 0.23 -6.05
CA ASN A 120 -7.16 0.80 -6.10
C ASN A 120 -7.19 2.33 -6.06
N VAL A 121 -6.25 2.97 -5.35
CA VAL A 121 -6.19 4.43 -5.25
C VAL A 121 -5.33 5.07 -6.33
N GLN A 122 -4.52 4.31 -7.07
CA GLN A 122 -3.57 4.84 -8.05
C GLN A 122 -4.20 5.81 -9.06
N ALA A 123 -5.39 5.50 -9.58
CA ALA A 123 -6.07 6.38 -10.54
C ALA A 123 -6.49 7.72 -9.93
N LYS A 124 -7.01 7.68 -8.69
CA LYS A 124 -7.42 8.90 -7.96
C LYS A 124 -6.20 9.71 -7.51
N ALA A 125 -5.15 9.03 -7.04
CA ALA A 125 -3.89 9.65 -6.66
C ALA A 125 -3.25 10.36 -7.86
N ALA A 126 -3.31 9.76 -9.06
CA ALA A 126 -2.85 10.40 -10.30
C ALA A 126 -3.67 11.66 -10.63
N GLU A 127 -5.00 11.61 -10.55
CA GLU A 127 -5.86 12.80 -10.77
C GLU A 127 -5.55 13.92 -9.75
N ILE A 128 -5.39 13.59 -8.47
CA ILE A 128 -5.06 14.56 -7.41
C ILE A 128 -3.66 15.15 -7.63
N ALA A 129 -2.69 14.32 -8.00
CA ALA A 129 -1.33 14.74 -8.32
C ALA A 129 -1.31 15.69 -9.51
N GLU A 130 -2.06 15.40 -10.58
CA GLU A 130 -2.21 16.29 -11.73
C GLU A 130 -2.78 17.67 -11.32
N GLU A 131 -3.85 17.69 -10.52
CA GLU A 131 -4.44 18.95 -10.05
C GLU A 131 -3.46 19.77 -9.20
N ARG A 132 -2.68 19.12 -8.32
CA ARG A 132 -1.64 19.83 -7.55
C ARG A 132 -0.50 20.35 -8.41
N VAL A 133 -0.07 19.59 -9.42
CA VAL A 133 0.94 20.08 -10.37
C VAL A 133 0.41 21.27 -11.16
N LEU A 134 -0.87 21.27 -11.55
CA LEU A 134 -1.51 22.42 -12.19
C LEU A 134 -1.52 23.66 -11.27
N ASP A 135 -1.78 23.49 -9.97
CA ASP A 135 -1.75 24.58 -8.99
C ASP A 135 -0.35 25.18 -8.83
N LEU A 136 0.70 24.37 -8.91
CA LEU A 136 2.10 24.87 -8.91
C LEU A 136 2.45 25.59 -10.22
N LEU A 137 1.90 25.16 -11.35
CA LEU A 137 2.15 25.76 -12.67
C LEU A 137 1.37 27.06 -12.91
N ILE A 138 0.20 27.19 -12.26
CA ILE A 138 -0.68 28.35 -12.31
C ILE A 138 -0.71 28.96 -10.91
N PRO A 139 0.26 29.83 -10.55
CA PRO A 139 0.21 30.49 -9.26
C PRO A 139 -1.12 31.26 -9.12
N PRO A 140 -1.79 31.18 -7.96
CA PRO A 140 -2.95 32.02 -7.71
C PRO A 140 -2.52 33.47 -7.92
N ARG A 141 -3.29 34.21 -8.72
CA ARG A 141 -2.97 35.62 -8.98
C ARG A 141 -2.92 36.34 -7.62
N PRO A 142 -1.86 37.10 -7.32
CA PRO A 142 -1.88 37.99 -6.18
C PRO A 142 -3.12 38.88 -6.33
N VAL A 143 -3.96 38.92 -5.29
CA VAL A 143 -5.08 39.86 -5.24
C VAL A 143 -4.46 41.24 -5.43
N GLU A 144 -4.76 41.91 -6.54
CA GLU A 144 -4.26 43.27 -6.79
C GLU A 144 -4.81 44.16 -5.67
N LYS A 145 -3.96 44.48 -4.69
CA LYS A 145 -4.25 45.53 -3.71
C LYS A 145 -4.44 46.82 -4.50
N LYS A 146 -5.67 47.36 -4.52
CA LYS A 146 -5.94 48.67 -5.12
C LYS A 146 -5.08 49.70 -4.39
N VAL A 147 -4.53 50.66 -5.13
CA VAL A 147 -3.64 51.72 -4.63
C VAL A 147 -4.25 52.54 -3.45
N GLY A 148 -5.57 52.48 -3.26
CA GLY A 148 -6.25 53.06 -2.09
C GLY A 148 -6.01 52.35 -0.75
N ASP A 149 -5.58 51.08 -0.74
CA ASP A 149 -5.30 50.30 0.49
C ASP A 149 -3.86 50.45 0.99
N MET A 150 -2.98 51.12 0.25
CA MET A 150 -1.58 51.35 0.68
C MET A 150 -1.43 52.51 1.67
N LEU A 151 -2.52 53.23 1.97
CA LEU A 151 -2.50 54.42 2.84
C LEU A 151 -2.97 54.15 4.27
N ASN A 152 -3.45 52.93 4.58
CA ASN A 152 -3.86 52.53 5.93
C ASN A 152 -2.93 51.43 6.46
N ASP A 153 -1.74 51.84 6.92
CA ASP A 153 -0.79 50.98 7.63
C ASP A 153 -1.23 50.81 9.10
N SER A 154 -2.32 50.07 9.30
CA SER A 154 -2.71 49.61 10.63
C SER A 154 -3.33 48.22 10.53
N ASP A 155 -2.52 47.21 10.84
CA ASP A 155 -2.90 45.87 11.30
C ASP A 155 -4.30 45.39 10.86
N GLN A 156 -4.45 45.07 9.58
CA GLN A 156 -5.64 44.36 9.11
C GLN A 156 -5.25 43.00 8.52
N GLU A 157 -5.80 41.98 9.18
CA GLU A 157 -5.89 40.59 8.74
C GLU A 157 -6.12 40.52 7.22
N GLN A 158 -5.47 39.56 6.56
CA GLN A 158 -5.74 39.24 5.15
C GLN A 158 -7.23 38.93 4.98
N ILE A 159 -8.02 39.93 4.58
CA ILE A 159 -9.40 39.71 4.17
C ILE A 159 -9.33 39.10 2.77
N ASP A 160 -9.61 37.80 2.71
CA ASP A 160 -9.81 37.03 1.48
C ASP A 160 -11.02 37.63 0.74
N LEU A 161 -10.78 38.53 -0.20
CA LEU A 161 -11.86 39.11 -1.01
C LEU A 161 -12.42 38.00 -1.90
N PRO A 162 -13.75 37.76 -1.91
CA PRO A 162 -14.35 36.76 -2.78
C PRO A 162 -14.08 37.12 -4.25
N LEU A 163 -13.50 36.16 -4.98
CA LEU A 163 -13.24 36.25 -6.42
C LEU A 163 -14.55 36.58 -7.15
N THR A 164 -14.49 37.45 -8.16
CA THR A 164 -15.65 37.74 -9.01
C THR A 164 -15.94 36.56 -9.94
N ASP A 165 -17.22 36.27 -10.22
CA ASP A 165 -17.66 35.13 -11.07
C ASP A 165 -16.95 35.06 -12.43
N ASP A 166 -16.60 36.21 -13.02
CA ASP A 166 -15.86 36.31 -14.29
C ASP A 166 -14.37 35.95 -14.18
N GLN A 167 -13.77 36.13 -12.99
CA GLN A 167 -12.39 35.74 -12.72
C GLN A 167 -12.29 34.22 -12.48
N ILE A 168 -13.27 33.63 -11.79
CA ILE A 168 -13.38 32.19 -11.56
C ILE A 168 -13.49 31.45 -12.91
N LYS A 169 -14.42 31.88 -13.78
CA LYS A 169 -14.59 31.30 -15.13
C LYS A 169 -13.33 31.38 -16.00
N LYS A 170 -12.56 32.46 -15.89
CA LYS A 170 -11.29 32.62 -16.65
C LYS A 170 -10.17 31.73 -16.11
N GLN A 171 -10.12 31.50 -14.80
CA GLN A 171 -9.18 30.57 -14.18
C GLN A 171 -9.52 29.13 -14.57
N ASP A 172 -10.80 28.73 -14.50
CA ASP A 172 -11.25 27.40 -14.91
C ASP A 172 -10.93 27.13 -16.39
N ALA A 173 -11.22 28.08 -17.28
CA ALA A 173 -10.91 27.95 -18.71
C ALA A 173 -9.39 27.92 -19.01
N THR A 174 -8.56 28.50 -18.15
CA THR A 174 -7.08 28.42 -18.26
C THR A 174 -6.58 27.07 -17.75
N ARG A 175 -7.18 26.56 -16.67
CA ARG A 175 -6.88 25.27 -16.06
C ARG A 175 -7.20 24.11 -17.00
N GLU A 176 -8.35 24.14 -17.66
CA GLU A 176 -8.73 23.12 -18.66
C GLU A 176 -7.78 23.07 -19.87
N LYS A 177 -7.30 24.24 -20.33
CA LYS A 177 -6.32 24.30 -21.42
C LYS A 177 -4.96 23.76 -20.99
N MET A 178 -4.53 24.07 -19.77
CA MET A 178 -3.29 23.55 -19.19
C MET A 178 -3.37 22.04 -18.96
N ARG A 179 -4.53 21.50 -18.52
CA ARG A 179 -4.75 20.05 -18.43
C ARG A 179 -4.59 19.37 -19.78
N LYS A 180 -5.14 19.96 -20.86
CA LYS A 180 -4.91 19.46 -22.23
C LYS A 180 -3.45 19.51 -22.64
N TRP A 181 -2.71 20.56 -22.28
CA TRP A 181 -1.28 20.67 -22.59
C TRP A 181 -0.41 19.72 -21.77
N LEU A 182 -0.83 19.37 -20.56
CA LEU A 182 -0.23 18.33 -19.73
C LEU A 182 -0.38 16.96 -20.39
N HIS A 183 -1.60 16.60 -20.82
CA HIS A 183 -1.84 15.36 -21.56
C HIS A 183 -1.16 15.32 -22.94
N ASP A 184 -1.03 16.47 -23.60
CA ASP A 184 -0.31 16.60 -24.88
C ASP A 184 1.22 16.49 -24.73
N GLY A 185 1.76 16.40 -23.50
CA GLY A 185 3.20 16.33 -23.22
C GLY A 185 3.97 17.63 -23.50
N LYS A 186 3.28 18.76 -23.66
CA LYS A 186 3.90 20.05 -24.01
C LYS A 186 4.58 20.74 -22.82
N LEU A 187 4.35 20.24 -21.62
CA LEU A 187 4.83 20.82 -20.36
C LEU A 187 5.92 19.97 -19.69
N ASP A 188 6.34 18.87 -20.32
CA ASP A 188 7.26 17.88 -19.74
C ASP A 188 8.67 18.45 -19.45
N GLU A 189 9.08 19.46 -20.21
CA GLU A 189 10.37 20.14 -20.02
C GLU A 189 10.32 21.23 -18.92
N ARG A 190 9.13 21.59 -18.42
CA ARG A 190 9.00 22.64 -17.42
C ARG A 190 9.42 22.11 -16.06
N MET A 191 10.20 22.91 -15.34
CA MET A 191 10.65 22.59 -13.99
C MET A 191 9.66 23.16 -12.97
N VAL A 192 9.32 22.35 -11.97
CA VAL A 192 8.45 22.73 -10.86
C VAL A 192 9.21 22.53 -9.55
N GLU A 193 9.11 23.51 -8.66
CA GLU A 193 9.64 23.41 -7.30
C GLU A 193 8.65 22.64 -6.44
N LEU A 194 9.11 21.53 -5.86
CA LEU A 194 8.31 20.58 -5.13
C LEU A 194 8.86 20.42 -3.72
N GLU A 195 8.00 20.52 -2.71
CA GLU A 195 8.35 20.23 -1.32
C GLU A 195 8.09 18.74 -1.05
N VAL A 196 9.09 17.91 -1.30
CA VAL A 196 8.98 16.45 -1.11
C VAL A 196 9.34 16.08 0.32
N SER A 197 8.58 15.16 0.89
CA SER A 197 8.86 14.52 2.18
C SER A 197 9.79 13.33 1.93
N GLU A 198 11.09 13.48 2.16
CA GLU A 198 12.02 12.37 1.93
C GLU A 198 11.72 11.19 2.89
N PRO A 199 11.49 9.97 2.38
CA PRO A 199 11.55 8.78 3.21
C PRO A 199 12.98 8.69 3.74
N LYS A 200 13.12 8.54 5.05
CA LYS A 200 14.40 8.60 5.78
C LYS A 200 15.47 7.69 5.16
N SER A 201 16.28 8.25 4.27
CA SER A 201 17.62 7.75 3.97
C SER A 201 18.62 8.65 4.69
N GLY A 202 18.51 8.70 6.02
CA GLY A 202 19.52 9.34 6.86
C GLY A 202 20.84 8.54 6.80
N PRO A 203 22.00 9.19 7.00
CA PRO A 203 23.28 8.48 7.00
C PRO A 203 23.24 7.34 8.01
N MET A 204 23.53 6.12 7.53
CA MET A 204 23.81 4.96 8.37
C MET A 204 25.01 5.32 9.25
N ILE A 205 24.75 5.85 10.44
CA ILE A 205 25.76 5.80 11.50
C ILE A 205 25.82 4.34 11.90
N GLU A 206 26.85 3.64 11.42
CA GLU A 206 27.30 2.35 11.95
C GLU A 206 27.69 2.56 13.43
N ILE A 207 26.68 2.57 14.31
CA ILE A 207 26.91 2.40 15.73
C ILE A 207 27.16 0.90 15.90
N PHE A 208 28.44 0.53 15.93
CA PHE A 208 28.89 -0.72 16.54
C PHE A 208 28.37 -0.78 17.98
N SER A 209 27.18 -1.33 18.19
CA SER A 209 26.72 -1.75 19.51
C SER A 209 26.74 -3.27 19.54
N ALA A 210 27.73 -3.80 20.25
CA ALA A 210 27.90 -5.21 20.53
C ALA A 210 26.58 -5.85 21.00
N ALA A 211 26.28 -7.00 20.41
CA ALA A 211 25.43 -8.08 20.91
C ALA A 211 24.18 -7.69 21.74
N GLY A 212 23.00 -7.77 21.13
CA GLY A 212 21.78 -8.19 21.85
C GLY A 212 20.60 -7.22 21.95
N MET A 213 20.60 -6.07 21.26
CA MET A 213 19.49 -5.08 21.33
C MET A 213 19.01 -4.57 19.97
N GLU A 214 18.97 -5.42 18.95
CA GLU A 214 18.61 -5.02 17.57
C GLU A 214 17.11 -4.69 17.40
N ASP A 215 16.19 -5.42 18.05
CA ASP A 215 14.74 -5.23 17.85
C ASP A 215 14.15 -4.00 18.55
N MET A 216 14.70 -3.61 19.71
CA MET A 216 14.15 -2.49 20.49
C MET A 216 14.58 -1.12 19.92
N GLY A 217 15.75 -1.05 19.28
CA GLY A 217 16.28 0.17 18.67
C GLY A 217 15.54 0.59 17.40
N LEU A 218 15.03 -0.38 16.63
CA LEU A 218 14.23 -0.12 15.42
C LEU A 218 12.86 0.46 15.78
N ASN A 219 12.15 -0.17 16.74
CA ASN A 219 10.83 0.33 17.18
C ASN A 219 10.90 1.71 17.87
N LEU A 220 11.96 1.98 18.66
CA LEU A 220 12.11 3.30 19.31
C LEU A 220 12.47 4.40 18.30
N LYS A 221 13.22 4.07 17.24
CA LYS A 221 13.59 4.98 16.15
C LYS A 221 12.39 5.32 15.25
N ASP A 222 11.50 4.36 15.01
CA ASP A 222 10.26 4.60 14.26
C ASP A 222 9.26 5.42 15.08
N MET A 223 9.15 5.15 16.38
CA MET A 223 8.28 5.90 17.29
C MET A 223 8.75 7.35 17.49
N LEU A 224 10.05 7.57 17.75
CA LEU A 224 10.65 8.93 17.82
C LEU A 224 10.62 9.62 16.44
N GLY A 225 10.63 8.81 15.40
CA GLY A 225 10.59 9.21 14.02
C GLY A 225 9.28 9.82 13.55
N ASN A 226 8.16 9.35 14.08
CA ASN A 226 6.82 9.89 13.84
C ASN A 226 6.52 11.12 14.72
N MET A 227 7.36 11.43 15.71
CA MET A 227 7.15 12.52 16.66
C MET A 227 7.89 13.81 16.28
N MET A 228 8.88 13.74 15.37
CA MET A 228 9.51 14.92 14.77
C MET A 228 8.86 15.26 13.42
N PRO A 229 8.50 16.53 13.16
CA PRO A 229 7.96 16.94 11.88
C PRO A 229 8.98 16.66 10.77
N GLN A 230 8.52 15.98 9.71
CA GLN A 230 9.39 15.68 8.57
C GLN A 230 9.90 16.98 7.96
N LYS A 231 11.23 17.09 7.80
CA LYS A 231 11.84 18.24 7.14
C LYS A 231 11.53 18.13 5.64
N LYS A 232 10.56 18.92 5.18
CA LYS A 232 10.30 19.10 3.75
C LYS A 232 11.50 19.78 3.10
N LYS A 233 12.03 19.20 2.03
CA LYS A 233 13.12 19.81 1.25
C LYS A 233 12.60 20.20 -0.12
N ARG A 234 12.88 21.43 -0.51
CA ARG A 234 12.55 21.96 -1.84
C ARG A 234 13.46 21.33 -2.88
N ARG A 235 12.86 20.67 -3.87
CA ARG A 235 13.55 20.07 -5.00
C ARG A 235 12.89 20.54 -6.29
N ASN A 236 13.71 20.99 -7.24
CA ASN A 236 13.24 21.27 -8.59
C ASN A 236 13.25 19.97 -9.37
N VAL A 237 12.07 19.54 -9.83
CA VAL A 237 11.88 18.33 -10.65
C VAL A 237 11.11 18.69 -11.92
N LYS A 238 11.19 17.82 -12.93
CA LYS A 238 10.38 17.96 -14.14
C LYS A 238 8.91 17.63 -13.83
N VAL A 239 7.99 18.20 -14.60
CA VAL A 239 6.55 17.91 -14.49
C VAL A 239 6.20 16.40 -14.42
N PRO A 240 6.74 15.50 -15.27
CA PRO A 240 6.43 14.06 -15.15
C PRO A 240 6.93 13.45 -13.84
N GLU A 241 8.13 13.79 -13.40
CA GLU A 241 8.67 13.34 -12.10
C GLU A 241 7.86 13.95 -10.93
N ALA A 242 7.33 15.16 -11.10
CA ALA A 242 6.47 15.81 -10.12
C ALA A 242 5.17 15.04 -9.90
N ILE A 243 4.52 14.59 -10.97
CA ILE A 243 3.29 13.80 -10.91
C ILE A 243 3.55 12.46 -10.22
N GLU A 244 4.63 11.77 -10.57
CA GLU A 244 4.97 10.48 -9.95
C GLU A 244 5.26 10.62 -8.45
N VAL A 245 6.03 11.65 -8.05
CA VAL A 245 6.35 11.88 -6.64
C VAL A 245 5.11 12.29 -5.85
N MET A 246 4.26 13.16 -6.40
CA MET A 246 3.01 13.55 -5.74
C MET A 246 2.00 12.40 -5.67
N ALA A 247 1.89 11.57 -6.70
CA ALA A 247 1.01 10.41 -6.70
C ALA A 247 1.51 9.30 -5.77
N ALA A 248 2.80 9.28 -5.43
CA ALA A 248 3.36 8.35 -4.44
C ALA A 248 3.20 8.85 -2.99
N GLU A 249 3.02 10.16 -2.78
CA GLU A 249 2.73 10.74 -1.45
C GLU A 249 1.24 10.64 -1.07
N GLU A 250 0.33 10.45 -2.03
CA GLU A 250 -1.13 10.34 -1.85
C GLU A 250 -1.62 8.88 -1.85
#